data_AF-Q0RUW9-F1
#
_entry.id   AF-Q0RUW9-F1
#
_cell.length_a   1.000
_cell.length_b   1.000
_cell.length_c   1.000
_cell.angle_alpha   90.00
_cell.angle_beta   90.00
_cell.angle_gamma   90.00
#
_symmetry.space_group_name_H-M   'P 1'
#
loop_
_entity.id
_entity.type
_entity.pdbx_description
1 polymer ?
#
loop_
_entity_poly.entity_id
_entity_poly.type
_entity_poly.pdbx_seq_one_letter_code
_entity_poly.pdbx_strand_id
1 'polypeptide(L)'
;MTSLADRVYLMASGQIAPPAAEGPMEIRWNWFADLYDNPRWGLCTIPGFTASAAHTVAELCRATSIDPTADADVIADRVTALKARWQAIDRLAAIKGGRAQSEAADYAWAAVAASAVDAYDYLAGIEFSGTETVSSAFWGQLVTQPANAAVVRINAATNAWASSRRQGATGVAA
;
A
#
# COMPACT_ATOMS: atom_id res chain seq x y z
N MET A 1 25.42 -8.61 8.42
CA MET A 1 23.94 -8.51 8.44
C MET A 1 23.56 -7.26 7.67
N THR A 2 22.74 -7.36 6.64
CA THR A 2 22.21 -6.22 5.86
C THR A 2 21.32 -5.36 6.76
N SER A 3 21.49 -4.03 6.77
CA SER A 3 20.68 -3.15 7.63
C SER A 3 19.22 -3.11 7.15
N LEU A 4 18.30 -2.63 7.98
CA LEU A 4 16.90 -2.48 7.54
C LEU A 4 16.77 -1.46 6.40
N ALA A 5 17.53 -0.36 6.46
CA ALA A 5 17.56 0.63 5.40
C ALA A 5 18.06 0.02 4.08
N ASP A 6 19.13 -0.81 4.13
CA ASP A 6 19.61 -1.53 2.95
C ASP A 6 18.53 -2.45 2.38
N ARG A 7 17.76 -3.15 3.23
CA ARG A 7 16.65 -3.99 2.76
C ARG A 7 15.56 -3.17 2.06
N VAL A 8 15.18 -2.02 2.61
CA VAL A 8 14.18 -1.14 1.98
C VAL A 8 14.72 -0.55 0.68
N TYR A 9 16.00 -0.21 0.62
CA TYR A 9 16.67 0.21 -0.61
C TYR A 9 16.69 -0.90 -1.68
N LEU A 10 16.99 -2.14 -1.29
CA LEU A 10 16.95 -3.28 -2.20
C LEU A 10 15.54 -3.55 -2.72
N MET A 11 14.50 -3.30 -1.92
CA MET A 11 13.11 -3.34 -2.40
C MET A 11 12.87 -2.23 -3.42
N ALA A 12 13.20 -0.98 -3.07
CA ALA A 12 12.98 0.19 -3.94
C ALA A 12 13.72 0.09 -5.29
N SER A 13 14.86 -0.61 -5.33
CA SER A 13 15.63 -0.86 -6.55
C SER A 13 15.24 -2.14 -7.29
N GLY A 14 14.20 -2.85 -6.84
CA GLY A 14 13.71 -4.07 -7.47
C GLY A 14 14.62 -5.29 -7.30
N GLN A 15 15.65 -5.21 -6.46
CA GLN A 15 16.60 -6.31 -6.23
C GLN A 15 16.02 -7.39 -5.31
N ILE A 16 15.08 -7.03 -4.43
CA ILE A 16 14.31 -7.99 -3.63
C ILE A 16 12.82 -7.65 -3.72
N ALA A 17 11.98 -8.68 -3.74
CA ALA A 17 10.53 -8.49 -3.77
C ALA A 17 10.02 -7.89 -2.44
N PRO A 18 9.15 -6.87 -2.48
CA PRO A 18 8.46 -6.39 -1.29
C PRO A 18 7.43 -7.43 -0.78
N PRO A 19 6.99 -7.33 0.48
CA PRO A 19 5.72 -7.92 0.89
C PRO A 19 4.60 -7.57 -0.09
N ALA A 20 3.70 -8.52 -0.34
CA ALA A 20 2.61 -8.39 -1.30
C ALA A 20 3.04 -8.06 -2.75
N ALA A 21 4.27 -8.41 -3.17
CA ALA A 21 4.65 -8.43 -4.59
C ALA A 21 3.82 -9.42 -5.41
N GLU A 22 3.44 -10.53 -4.79
CA GLU A 22 2.68 -11.64 -5.38
C GLU A 22 1.57 -12.09 -4.44
N GLY A 23 0.62 -12.88 -4.96
CA GLY A 23 -0.46 -13.49 -4.19
C GLY A 23 -1.84 -13.03 -4.65
N PRO A 24 -2.92 -13.54 -4.03
CA PRO A 24 -4.28 -13.20 -4.42
C PRO A 24 -4.56 -11.70 -4.28
N MET A 25 -5.12 -11.09 -5.32
CA MET A 25 -5.28 -9.63 -5.42
C MET A 25 -6.10 -9.05 -4.28
N GLU A 26 -7.16 -9.73 -3.85
CA GLU A 26 -7.97 -9.30 -2.70
C GLU A 26 -7.15 -9.19 -1.42
N ILE A 27 -6.30 -10.19 -1.15
CA ILE A 27 -5.45 -10.23 0.05
C ILE A 27 -4.39 -9.13 -0.04
N ARG A 28 -3.85 -8.88 -1.24
CA ARG A 28 -2.87 -7.81 -1.49
C ARG A 28 -3.48 -6.44 -1.23
N TRP A 29 -4.66 -6.15 -1.79
CA TRP A 29 -5.37 -4.88 -1.60
C TRP A 29 -5.79 -4.63 -0.16
N ASN A 30 -6.22 -5.67 0.56
CA ASN A 30 -6.50 -5.56 2.00
C ASN A 30 -5.24 -5.26 2.81
N TRP A 31 -4.11 -5.88 2.47
CA TRP A 31 -2.85 -5.57 3.14
C TRP A 31 -2.31 -4.17 2.79
N PHE A 32 -2.54 -3.67 1.56
CA PHE A 32 -2.27 -2.27 1.21
C PHE A 32 -3.12 -1.32 2.04
N ALA A 33 -4.39 -1.65 2.29
CA ALA A 33 -5.22 -0.82 3.15
C ALA A 33 -4.61 -0.67 4.55
N ASP A 34 -4.10 -1.78 5.12
CA ASP A 34 -3.45 -1.77 6.42
C ASP A 34 -2.11 -0.99 6.41
N LEU A 35 -1.38 -0.93 5.27
CA LEU A 35 -0.22 -0.02 5.14
C LEU A 35 -0.59 1.43 5.39
N TYR A 36 -1.83 1.83 5.14
CA TYR A 36 -2.29 3.19 5.42
C TYR A 36 -2.86 3.33 6.82
N ASP A 37 -3.85 2.51 7.20
CA ASP A 37 -4.67 2.79 8.39
C ASP A 37 -4.34 1.94 9.62
N ASN A 38 -3.38 1.00 9.56
CA ASN A 38 -3.01 0.22 10.73
C ASN A 38 -2.42 1.11 11.84
N PRO A 39 -3.01 1.15 13.06
CA PRO A 39 -2.61 2.09 14.10
C PRO A 39 -1.22 1.83 14.69
N ARG A 40 -0.62 0.66 14.41
CA ARG A 40 0.68 0.27 14.95
C ARG A 40 1.83 0.54 13.99
N TRP A 41 1.63 0.34 12.69
CA TRP A 41 2.71 0.38 11.69
C TRP A 41 2.32 1.01 10.36
N GLY A 42 1.04 1.38 10.18
CA GLY A 42 0.56 2.05 8.98
C GLY A 42 0.97 3.53 8.92
N LEU A 43 0.78 4.13 7.75
CA LEU A 43 1.16 5.51 7.48
C LEU A 43 0.35 6.53 8.28
N CYS A 44 -0.82 6.17 8.80
CA CYS A 44 -1.57 7.00 9.76
C CYS A 44 -0.77 7.38 11.01
N THR A 45 0.35 6.70 11.27
CA THR A 45 1.27 6.97 12.37
C THR A 45 2.37 7.99 12.05
N ILE A 46 2.43 8.48 10.80
CA ILE A 46 3.45 9.41 10.31
C ILE A 46 3.00 10.87 10.55
N PRO A 47 3.78 11.69 11.28
CA PRO A 47 3.48 13.11 11.43
C PRO A 47 3.39 13.83 10.08
N GLY A 48 2.32 14.62 9.89
CA GLY A 48 2.08 15.35 8.65
C GLY A 48 1.29 14.57 7.59
N PHE A 49 1.05 13.26 7.78
CA PHE A 49 0.07 12.49 7.02
C PHE A 49 -1.18 12.26 7.87
N THR A 50 -2.32 12.83 7.47
CA THR A 50 -3.51 12.85 8.34
C THR A 50 -4.18 11.48 8.42
N ALA A 51 -4.68 11.12 9.60
CA ALA A 51 -5.45 9.88 9.79
C ALA A 51 -6.65 9.78 8.85
N SER A 52 -7.30 10.91 8.54
CA SER A 52 -8.40 10.96 7.56
C SER A 52 -7.94 10.60 6.14
N ALA A 53 -6.77 11.07 5.72
CA ALA A 53 -6.22 10.74 4.41
C ALA A 53 -5.84 9.25 4.36
N ALA A 54 -5.15 8.77 5.39
CA ALA A 54 -4.81 7.36 5.53
C ALA A 54 -6.04 6.45 5.43
N HIS A 55 -7.09 6.77 6.19
CA HIS A 55 -8.32 6.00 6.17
C HIS A 55 -9.02 6.04 4.80
N THR A 56 -9.10 7.21 4.17
CA THR A 56 -9.69 7.35 2.83
C THR A 56 -8.98 6.48 1.80
N VAL A 57 -7.64 6.46 1.82
CA VAL A 57 -6.86 5.62 0.91
C VAL A 57 -7.04 4.15 1.25
N ALA A 58 -7.06 3.78 2.53
CA ALA A 58 -7.30 2.41 2.96
C ALA A 58 -8.66 1.86 2.50
N GLU A 59 -9.73 2.64 2.65
CA GLU A 59 -11.06 2.30 2.13
C GLU A 59 -11.06 2.12 0.61
N LEU A 60 -10.31 2.96 -0.11
CA LEU A 60 -10.19 2.84 -1.55
C LEU A 60 -9.40 1.58 -1.94
N CYS A 61 -8.31 1.25 -1.25
CA CYS A 61 -7.60 -0.02 -1.43
C CYS A 61 -8.55 -1.22 -1.27
N ARG A 62 -9.33 -1.28 -0.18
CA ARG A 62 -10.30 -2.35 0.06
C ARG A 62 -11.37 -2.42 -1.05
N ALA A 63 -11.88 -1.27 -1.48
CA ALA A 63 -12.86 -1.18 -2.55
C ALA A 63 -12.30 -1.56 -3.94
N THR A 64 -10.98 -1.49 -4.11
CA THR A 64 -10.31 -1.77 -5.38
C THR A 64 -10.36 -3.23 -5.73
N SER A 65 -10.39 -4.15 -4.76
CA SER A 65 -10.55 -5.58 -5.04
C SER A 65 -11.88 -5.84 -5.76
N ILE A 66 -11.81 -6.33 -7.00
CA ILE A 66 -12.97 -6.70 -7.80
C ILE A 66 -13.23 -8.20 -7.65
N ASP A 67 -14.48 -8.56 -7.37
CA ASP A 67 -14.93 -9.94 -7.38
C ASP A 67 -14.93 -10.46 -8.84
N PRO A 68 -14.11 -11.49 -9.16
CA PRO A 68 -14.02 -12.02 -10.51
C PRO A 68 -15.30 -12.74 -10.97
N THR A 69 -16.26 -12.97 -10.07
CA THR A 69 -17.53 -13.65 -10.36
C THR A 69 -18.70 -12.71 -10.63
N ALA A 70 -18.50 -11.39 -10.47
CA ALA A 70 -19.53 -10.39 -10.73
C ALA A 70 -19.87 -10.26 -12.23
N ASP A 71 -21.08 -9.79 -12.54
CA ASP A 71 -21.53 -9.54 -13.91
C ASP A 71 -20.62 -8.52 -14.62
N ALA A 72 -20.36 -8.76 -15.91
CA ALA A 72 -19.40 -7.97 -16.70
C ALA A 72 -19.75 -6.46 -16.75
N ASP A 73 -21.04 -6.13 -16.89
CA ASP A 73 -21.50 -4.73 -16.91
C ASP A 73 -21.31 -4.06 -15.54
N VAL A 74 -21.59 -4.78 -14.45
CA VAL A 74 -21.35 -4.31 -13.07
C VAL A 74 -19.86 -4.09 -12.83
N ILE A 75 -19.00 -4.96 -13.36
CA ILE A 75 -17.54 -4.80 -13.29
C ILE A 75 -17.12 -3.54 -14.07
N ALA A 76 -17.63 -3.32 -15.27
CA ALA A 76 -17.25 -2.16 -16.10
C ALA A 76 -17.59 -0.82 -15.43
N ASP A 77 -18.79 -0.70 -14.84
CA ASP A 77 -19.21 0.49 -14.10
C ASP A 77 -18.36 0.68 -12.84
N ARG A 78 -18.09 -0.41 -12.11
CA ARG A 78 -17.25 -0.36 -10.91
C ARG A 78 -15.82 0.04 -11.23
N VAL A 79 -15.23 -0.50 -12.30
CA VAL A 79 -13.89 -0.12 -12.79
C VAL A 79 -13.86 1.37 -13.12
N THR A 80 -14.86 1.87 -13.84
CA THR A 80 -14.95 3.29 -14.20
C THR A 80 -15.02 4.19 -12.96
N ALA A 81 -15.86 3.83 -11.98
CA ALA A 81 -15.97 4.56 -10.73
C ALA A 81 -14.67 4.52 -9.90
N LEU A 82 -14.01 3.36 -9.81
CA LEU A 82 -12.75 3.21 -9.10
C LEU A 82 -11.62 4.01 -9.75
N LYS A 83 -11.52 4.01 -11.09
CA LYS A 83 -10.54 4.83 -11.82
C LYS A 83 -10.70 6.32 -11.50
N ALA A 84 -11.93 6.82 -11.47
CA ALA A 84 -12.20 8.22 -11.11
C ALA A 84 -11.79 8.55 -9.66
N ARG A 85 -12.03 7.63 -8.72
CA ARG A 85 -11.62 7.79 -7.31
C ARG A 85 -10.09 7.78 -7.16
N TRP A 86 -9.40 6.86 -7.83
CA TRP A 86 -7.94 6.83 -7.84
C TRP A 86 -7.34 8.08 -8.49
N GLN A 87 -7.96 8.61 -9.54
CA GLN A 87 -7.55 9.88 -10.14
C GLN A 87 -7.68 11.07 -9.18
N ALA A 88 -8.73 11.10 -8.36
CA ALA A 88 -8.86 12.13 -7.33
C ALA A 88 -7.78 11.99 -6.24
N ILE A 89 -7.48 10.77 -5.81
CA ILE A 89 -6.46 10.47 -4.79
C ILE A 89 -5.05 10.76 -5.30
N ASP A 90 -4.73 10.42 -6.55
CA ASP A 90 -3.45 10.71 -7.19
C ASP A 90 -3.19 12.23 -7.28
N ARG A 91 -4.19 13.00 -7.73
CA ARG A 91 -4.11 14.48 -7.72
C ARG A 91 -3.92 15.04 -6.32
N LEU A 92 -4.62 14.48 -5.32
CA LEU A 92 -4.43 14.87 -3.93
C LEU A 92 -3.00 14.59 -3.46
N ALA A 93 -2.45 13.41 -3.79
CA ALA A 93 -1.09 13.02 -3.47
C ALA A 93 -0.08 13.98 -4.10
N ALA A 94 -0.23 14.34 -5.38
CA ALA A 94 0.63 15.31 -6.05
C ALA A 94 0.60 16.69 -5.36
N ILE A 95 -0.58 17.19 -5.01
CA ILE A 95 -0.73 18.49 -4.33
C ILE A 95 -0.12 18.46 -2.92
N LYS A 96 -0.36 17.39 -2.17
CA LYS A 96 0.05 17.28 -0.77
C LYS A 96 1.52 16.91 -0.63
N GLY A 97 2.05 16.04 -1.49
CA GLY A 97 3.49 15.74 -1.61
C GLY A 97 4.30 16.99 -1.93
N GLY A 98 3.87 17.78 -2.93
CA GLY A 98 4.50 19.06 -3.26
C GLY A 98 4.41 20.13 -2.15
N ARG A 99 3.67 19.87 -1.06
CA ARG A 99 3.54 20.73 0.12
C ARG A 99 3.91 20.02 1.42
N ALA A 100 4.55 18.85 1.33
CA ALA A 100 4.93 18.07 2.49
C ALA A 100 5.95 18.86 3.33
N GLN A 101 5.70 18.95 4.64
CA GLN A 101 6.56 19.70 5.57
C GLN A 101 7.68 18.84 6.17
N SER A 102 7.71 17.55 5.84
CA SER A 102 8.75 16.61 6.27
C SER A 102 8.96 15.54 5.20
N GLU A 103 10.17 14.99 5.17
CA GLU A 103 10.53 13.85 4.32
C GLU A 103 9.61 12.64 4.58
N ALA A 104 9.24 12.41 5.85
CA ALA A 104 8.32 11.34 6.22
C ALA A 104 6.93 11.50 5.57
N ALA A 105 6.38 12.71 5.59
CA ALA A 105 5.10 13.01 4.96
C ALA A 105 5.20 12.92 3.44
N ASP A 106 6.35 13.30 2.85
CA ASP A 106 6.59 13.16 1.41
C ASP A 106 6.56 11.69 0.99
N TYR A 107 7.27 10.80 1.69
CA TYR A 107 7.20 9.35 1.46
C TYR A 107 5.79 8.78 1.63
N ALA A 108 5.01 9.27 2.60
CA ALA A 108 3.63 8.82 2.75
C ALA A 108 2.76 9.20 1.54
N TRP A 109 2.93 10.41 0.99
CA TRP A 109 2.23 10.83 -0.23
C TRP A 109 2.77 10.15 -1.49
N ALA A 110 4.07 9.86 -1.56
CA ALA A 110 4.66 9.04 -2.61
C ALA A 110 4.06 7.63 -2.64
N ALA A 111 3.85 7.01 -1.46
CA ALA A 111 3.17 5.73 -1.35
C ALA A 111 1.73 5.80 -1.88
N VAL A 112 1.00 6.89 -1.61
CA VAL A 112 -0.37 7.09 -2.15
C VAL A 112 -0.36 7.20 -3.68
N ALA A 113 0.58 7.98 -4.25
CA ALA A 113 0.72 8.12 -5.70
C ALA A 113 1.08 6.78 -6.37
N ALA A 114 2.01 6.03 -5.78
CA ALA A 114 2.38 4.70 -6.25
C ALA A 114 1.20 3.71 -6.20
N SER A 115 0.38 3.75 -5.14
CA SER A 115 -0.82 2.91 -5.08
C SER A 115 -1.87 3.27 -6.12
N ALA A 116 -1.94 4.54 -6.55
CA ALA A 116 -2.78 4.91 -7.67
C ALA A 116 -2.29 4.28 -8.99
N VAL A 117 -0.98 4.23 -9.22
CA VAL A 117 -0.37 3.52 -10.36
C VAL A 117 -0.69 2.03 -10.30
N ASP A 118 -0.43 1.38 -9.16
CA ASP A 118 -0.76 -0.04 -8.94
C ASP A 118 -2.25 -0.31 -9.20
N ALA A 119 -3.13 0.61 -8.80
CA ALA A 119 -4.56 0.51 -9.03
C ALA A 119 -4.94 0.68 -10.49
N TYR A 120 -4.31 1.60 -11.23
CA TYR A 120 -4.57 1.76 -12.66
C TYR A 120 -4.19 0.51 -13.44
N ASP A 121 -3.04 -0.09 -13.13
CA ASP A 121 -2.59 -1.35 -13.74
C ASP A 121 -3.59 -2.46 -13.43
N TYR A 122 -3.93 -2.66 -12.15
CA TYR A 122 -4.92 -3.66 -11.74
C TYR A 122 -6.28 -3.49 -12.43
N LEU A 123 -6.80 -2.26 -12.48
CA LEU A 123 -8.08 -1.92 -13.11
C LEU A 123 -8.03 -1.93 -14.65
N ALA A 124 -6.85 -2.09 -15.24
CA ALA A 124 -6.64 -2.35 -16.66
C ALA A 124 -6.41 -3.86 -16.95
N GLY A 125 -6.46 -4.72 -15.93
CA GLY A 125 -6.17 -6.15 -16.06
C GLY A 125 -4.68 -6.46 -16.18
N ILE A 126 -3.81 -5.53 -15.75
CA ILE A 126 -2.36 -5.65 -15.74
C ILE A 126 -1.91 -6.02 -14.32
N GLU A 127 -0.90 -6.88 -14.21
CA GLU A 127 -0.30 -7.20 -12.91
C GLU A 127 0.46 -5.99 -12.35
N PHE A 128 0.30 -5.72 -11.05
CA PHE A 128 1.02 -4.66 -10.35
C PHE A 128 1.97 -5.28 -9.32
N SER A 129 3.07 -4.58 -9.00
CA SER A 129 4.10 -5.09 -8.07
C SER A 129 3.97 -4.55 -6.65
N GLY A 130 3.45 -3.32 -6.45
CA GLY A 130 3.44 -2.70 -5.13
C GLY A 130 4.79 -2.18 -4.63
N THR A 131 5.85 -2.28 -5.42
CA THR A 131 7.23 -2.01 -4.96
C THR A 131 7.40 -0.59 -4.47
N GLU A 132 6.95 0.37 -5.26
CA GLU A 132 7.03 1.80 -4.94
C GLU A 132 6.12 2.14 -3.76
N THR A 133 4.92 1.57 -3.70
CA THR A 133 3.98 1.73 -2.57
C THR A 133 4.62 1.27 -1.27
N VAL A 134 5.12 0.03 -1.23
CA VAL A 134 5.64 -0.59 -0.01
C VAL A 134 6.96 0.04 0.43
N SER A 135 7.88 0.27 -0.51
CA SER A 135 9.18 0.87 -0.20
C SER A 135 9.02 2.30 0.29
N SER A 136 8.15 3.10 -0.32
CA SER A 136 7.82 4.46 0.16
C SER A 136 7.22 4.40 1.56
N ALA A 137 6.29 3.48 1.82
CA ALA A 137 5.69 3.36 3.14
C ALA A 137 6.74 2.99 4.22
N PHE A 138 7.67 2.10 3.90
CA PHE A 138 8.75 1.71 4.81
C PHE A 138 9.78 2.82 4.99
N TRP A 139 10.11 3.58 3.96
CA TRP A 139 10.94 4.78 4.09
C TRP A 139 10.31 5.80 5.02
N GLY A 140 9.00 6.05 4.90
CA GLY A 140 8.26 6.91 5.83
C GLY A 140 8.46 6.49 7.30
N GLN A 141 8.41 5.19 7.59
CA GLN A 141 8.69 4.67 8.94
C GLN A 141 10.15 4.84 9.35
N LEU A 142 11.11 4.58 8.45
CA LEU A 142 12.54 4.70 8.70
C LEU A 142 12.95 6.14 9.06
N VAL A 143 12.41 7.14 8.36
CA VAL A 143 12.76 8.55 8.60
C VAL A 143 11.99 9.17 9.76
N THR A 144 10.89 8.54 10.21
CA THR A 144 10.10 9.01 11.36
C THR A 144 10.59 8.47 12.70
N GLN A 145 11.02 7.20 12.72
CA GLN A 145 11.20 6.45 13.96
C GLN A 145 12.68 6.22 14.27
N PRO A 146 13.06 6.09 15.54
CA PRO A 146 14.35 5.50 15.90
C PRO A 146 14.53 4.12 15.26
N ALA A 147 15.76 3.76 14.88
CA ALA A 147 16.04 2.57 14.08
C ALA A 147 15.43 1.27 14.64
N ASN A 148 15.50 1.07 15.96
CA ASN A 148 14.89 -0.08 16.64
C ASN A 148 13.36 -0.10 16.54
N ALA A 149 12.70 1.06 16.65
CA ALA A 149 11.25 1.17 16.50
C ALA A 149 10.81 0.96 15.04
N ALA A 150 11.57 1.48 14.07
CA ALA A 150 11.32 1.23 12.64
C ALA A 150 11.40 -0.27 12.31
N VAL A 151 12.41 -0.98 12.84
CA VAL A 151 12.53 -2.44 12.72
C VAL A 151 11.29 -3.15 13.24
N VAL A 152 10.82 -2.81 14.44
CA VAL A 152 9.62 -3.44 15.02
C VAL A 152 8.39 -3.20 14.15
N ARG A 153 8.19 -2.00 13.62
CA ARG A 153 7.03 -1.64 12.80
C ARG A 153 7.06 -2.31 11.43
N ILE A 154 8.18 -2.25 10.71
CA ILE A 154 8.33 -2.87 9.39
C ILE A 154 8.25 -4.41 9.47
N ASN A 155 8.84 -5.02 10.51
CA ASN A 155 8.68 -6.45 10.74
C ASN A 155 7.23 -6.80 11.08
N ALA A 156 6.50 -5.96 11.84
CA ALA A 156 5.08 -6.18 12.11
C ALA A 156 4.24 -6.15 10.83
N ALA A 157 4.48 -5.18 9.93
CA ALA A 157 3.82 -5.10 8.63
C ALA A 157 4.11 -6.34 7.77
N THR A 158 5.39 -6.77 7.72
CA THR A 158 5.82 -7.97 6.98
C THR A 158 5.21 -9.26 7.54
N ASN A 159 5.12 -9.37 8.87
CA ASN A 159 4.52 -10.52 9.54
C ASN A 159 3.00 -10.57 9.36
N ALA A 160 2.34 -9.40 9.31
CA ALA A 160 0.93 -9.29 8.99
C ALA A 160 0.66 -9.84 7.58
N TRP A 161 1.45 -9.42 6.58
CA TRP A 161 1.36 -9.99 5.22
C TRP A 161 1.53 -11.52 5.20
N ALA A 162 2.58 -12.03 5.86
CA ALA A 162 2.83 -13.47 5.92
C ALA A 162 1.67 -14.24 6.57
N SER A 163 0.95 -13.62 7.51
CA SER A 163 -0.22 -14.22 8.17
C SER A 163 -1.45 -14.20 7.28
N SER A 164 -1.72 -13.09 6.58
CA SER A 164 -2.83 -12.98 5.62
C SER A 164 -2.72 -14.02 4.49
N ARG A 165 -1.49 -14.27 4.00
CA ARG A 165 -1.22 -15.34 3.03
C ARG A 165 -1.57 -16.74 3.53
N ARG A 166 -1.26 -17.05 4.80
CA ARG A 166 -1.55 -18.36 5.39
C ARG A 166 -3.05 -18.58 5.56
N GLN A 167 -3.77 -17.55 5.99
CA GLN A 167 -5.22 -17.62 6.17
C GLN A 167 -5.97 -17.77 4.83
N GLY A 168 -5.53 -17.06 3.79
CA GLY A 168 -6.06 -17.23 2.43
C GLY A 168 -5.86 -18.64 1.87
N ALA A 169 -4.71 -19.29 2.17
CA ALA A 169 -4.45 -20.66 1.75
C ALA A 169 -5.32 -21.70 2.47
N THR A 170 -5.68 -21.48 3.74
CA THR A 170 -6.54 -22.39 4.50
C THR A 170 -8.03 -22.29 4.15
N GLY A 171 -8.49 -21.14 3.63
CA GLY A 171 -9.88 -20.94 3.22
C GLY A 171 -10.28 -21.63 1.91
N VAL A 172 -9.31 -22.10 1.12
CA VAL A 172 -9.55 -22.82 -0.16
C VAL A 172 -9.69 -24.34 0.07
N ALA A 173 -9.44 -24.82 1.30
CA ALA A 173 -9.45 -26.24 1.65
C ALA A 173 -10.67 -26.70 2.48
N ALA A 174 -11.74 -25.89 2.56
CA ALA A 174 -12.96 -26.18 3.32
C ALA A 174 -14.19 -26.26 2.42
#